data_AF-U2CAJ8-F1
#
_entry.id   AF-U2CAJ8-F1
#
_cell.length_a   1.000
_cell.length_b   1.000
_cell.length_c   1.000
_cell.angle_alpha   90.00
_cell.angle_beta   90.00
_cell.angle_gamma   90.00
#
_symmetry.space_group_name_H-M   'P 1'
#
loop_
_entity.id
_entity.type
_entity.pdbx_description
1 polymer ?
#
loop_
_entity_poly.entity_id
_entity_poly.type
_entity_poly.pdbx_seq_one_letter_code
_entity_poly.pdbx_strand_id
1 'polypeptide(L)'
;MIKMRKIVLTLLSLAAIACQEKKAPTTAAAETPQVAQEKAVPTLTYSNLVDTPTQEKVQQALIAAGISASNASAFLESVALFNQTAGAKANLVPEGFVTIDSLLPKYDEVAIQTDWMAKYSTFQGYNCRLTSFTLLRDLIAFPDKKFASKGEDEVLFIDRESLRNAPKKLFTPAEENDFFALFTEVPTTNTKDIHIHLQAMQRAWRERGITFRYKDDPTKASLISAVFHSQITPEENMIFVGHVGVLVPFEGKLLFVEKLAFQEPYQAIIFANRTELSDYLMNRYDVEWEQPNAIPFIMENDSLMDGYRPNPYKGAKSE
;
A
#
# COMPACT_ATOMS: atom_id res chain seq x y z
N MET A 1 -37.57 72.48 -31.23
CA MET A 1 -37.23 73.12 -29.94
C MET A 1 -36.33 72.18 -29.13
N ILE A 2 -35.61 72.49 -28.03
CA ILE A 2 -35.00 73.69 -27.35
C ILE A 2 -34.19 73.05 -26.21
N LYS A 3 -32.88 73.21 -25.95
CA LYS A 3 -31.72 73.91 -26.56
C LYS A 3 -30.62 72.84 -26.85
N MET A 4 -29.55 73.01 -27.65
CA MET A 4 -28.75 74.15 -28.15
C MET A 4 -27.64 74.68 -27.21
N ARG A 5 -26.44 74.93 -27.79
CA ARG A 5 -25.18 75.57 -27.25
C ARG A 5 -24.13 74.60 -26.65
N LYS A 6 -22.80 74.80 -26.82
CA LYS A 6 -21.92 75.71 -27.62
C LYS A 6 -20.51 75.04 -27.68
N ILE A 7 -19.79 74.95 -28.80
CA ILE A 7 -18.78 75.89 -29.39
C ILE A 7 -17.67 76.39 -28.43
N VAL A 8 -16.43 76.48 -28.97
CA VAL A 8 -15.16 77.16 -28.54
C VAL A 8 -14.08 76.14 -28.13
N LEU A 9 -13.02 75.90 -28.93
CA LEU A 9 -11.69 76.59 -28.95
C LEU A 9 -10.97 76.51 -27.57
N THR A 10 -9.68 76.20 -27.42
CA THR A 10 -8.49 76.79 -28.07
C THR A 10 -7.23 75.90 -27.85
N LEU A 11 -6.11 76.26 -28.48
CA LEU A 11 -4.79 75.63 -28.38
C LEU A 11 -4.06 75.74 -27.03
N LEU A 12 -2.97 74.96 -26.96
CA LEU A 12 -1.63 75.25 -26.42
C LEU A 12 -1.27 74.81 -24.98
N SER A 13 -0.05 74.28 -24.93
CA SER A 13 0.70 73.71 -23.81
C SER A 13 1.52 74.74 -23.02
N LEU A 14 1.69 74.55 -21.71
CA LEU A 14 2.99 74.28 -21.03
C LEU A 14 2.86 74.23 -19.49
N ALA A 15 3.72 73.42 -18.83
CA ALA A 15 4.33 73.55 -17.47
C ALA A 15 3.42 73.88 -16.24
N ALA A 16 3.65 73.38 -15.02
CA ALA A 16 4.91 73.22 -14.30
C ALA A 16 4.77 72.44 -12.96
N ILE A 17 5.86 71.77 -12.53
CA ILE A 17 6.45 71.74 -11.16
C ILE A 17 5.45 71.55 -9.98
N ALA A 18 5.22 70.34 -9.45
CA ALA A 18 6.08 69.49 -8.59
C ALA A 18 5.96 69.72 -7.06
N CYS A 19 5.78 68.63 -6.32
CA CYS A 19 6.23 68.45 -4.93
C CYS A 19 7.01 67.14 -4.83
N GLN A 20 8.09 67.14 -4.06
CA GLN A 20 9.01 66.01 -3.93
C GLN A 20 8.59 65.07 -2.78
N GLU A 21 8.93 63.80 -2.90
CA GLU A 21 9.64 63.13 -1.78
C GLU A 21 10.59 62.04 -2.31
N LYS A 22 11.74 61.87 -1.64
CA LYS A 22 12.88 61.08 -2.13
C LYS A 22 12.69 59.60 -1.83
N LYS A 23 12.84 58.74 -2.84
CA LYS A 23 13.10 57.30 -2.64
C LYS A 23 14.60 57.01 -2.66
N ALA A 24 15.07 56.29 -1.65
CA ALA A 24 16.31 55.53 -1.63
C ALA A 24 16.24 54.48 -0.50
N PRO A 25 17.01 53.38 -0.54
CA PRO A 25 17.54 52.66 -1.71
C PRO A 25 16.96 51.24 -1.80
N THR A 26 17.32 50.50 -2.84
CA THR A 26 16.91 49.11 -3.07
C THR A 26 17.38 48.18 -1.95
N THR A 27 16.46 47.64 -1.15
CA THR A 27 16.73 46.48 -0.31
C THR A 27 16.84 45.24 -1.19
N ALA A 28 17.97 44.53 -1.10
CA ALA A 28 18.06 43.18 -1.62
C ALA A 28 16.97 42.32 -0.95
N ALA A 29 16.23 41.54 -1.75
CA ALA A 29 15.36 40.51 -1.20
C ALA A 29 16.27 39.51 -0.46
N ALA A 30 16.02 39.31 0.83
CA ALA A 30 16.74 38.32 1.58
C ALA A 30 16.42 36.94 0.99
N GLU A 31 17.44 36.27 0.45
CA GLU A 31 17.39 34.84 0.19
C GLU A 31 17.24 34.15 1.54
N THR A 32 16.00 33.80 1.90
CA THR A 32 15.74 32.88 3.00
C THR A 32 16.55 31.62 2.69
N PRO A 33 17.45 31.17 3.57
CA PRO A 33 18.16 29.92 3.34
C PRO A 33 17.10 28.83 3.25
N GLN A 34 16.92 28.26 2.06
CA GLN A 34 16.40 26.90 1.98
C GLN A 34 17.42 26.07 2.74
N VAL A 35 17.08 25.75 3.99
CA VAL A 35 17.68 24.61 4.66
C VAL A 35 17.33 23.44 3.78
N ALA A 36 18.29 23.03 2.94
CA ALA A 36 18.28 21.74 2.33
C ALA A 36 18.26 20.75 3.49
N GLN A 37 17.06 20.29 3.84
CA GLN A 37 16.95 19.04 4.57
C GLN A 37 17.59 18.03 3.66
N GLU A 38 18.81 17.62 4.00
CA GLU A 38 19.35 16.35 3.56
C GLU A 38 18.25 15.33 3.88
N LYS A 39 17.57 14.84 2.82
CA LYS A 39 16.62 13.75 2.96
C LYS A 39 17.45 12.58 3.46
N ALA A 40 17.37 12.29 4.76
CA ALA A 40 18.01 11.14 5.35
C ALA A 40 17.67 9.91 4.50
N VAL A 41 18.69 9.14 4.14
CA VAL A 41 18.51 7.93 3.32
C VAL A 41 17.49 7.04 4.04
N PRO A 42 16.37 6.67 3.40
CA PRO A 42 15.31 5.98 4.09
C PRO A 42 15.75 4.56 4.44
N THR A 43 15.64 4.21 5.72
CA THR A 43 16.09 2.91 6.24
C THR A 43 14.93 1.94 6.42
N LEU A 44 15.22 0.64 6.31
CA LEU A 44 14.25 -0.42 6.56
C LEU A 44 14.79 -1.40 7.60
N THR A 45 14.05 -1.64 8.67
CA THR A 45 14.38 -2.67 9.67
C THR A 45 13.48 -3.88 9.47
N TYR A 46 14.05 -5.02 9.08
CA TYR A 46 13.26 -6.21 8.71
C TYR A 46 13.95 -7.53 9.06
N SER A 47 13.15 -8.60 9.08
CA SER A 47 13.58 -9.99 9.17
C SER A 47 12.93 -10.84 8.07
N ASN A 48 13.62 -11.91 7.65
CA ASN A 48 13.07 -12.96 6.79
C ASN A 48 12.61 -14.21 7.56
N LEU A 49 12.51 -14.12 8.89
CA LEU A 49 11.94 -15.19 9.73
C LEU A 49 12.65 -16.54 9.55
N VAL A 50 13.97 -16.52 9.37
CA VAL A 50 14.78 -17.74 9.19
C VAL A 50 15.01 -18.44 10.53
N ASP A 51 15.30 -17.68 11.58
CA ASP A 51 15.58 -18.19 12.92
C ASP A 51 14.32 -18.36 13.79
N THR A 52 14.34 -19.39 14.64
CA THR A 52 13.24 -19.69 15.57
C THR A 52 12.95 -18.57 16.56
N PRO A 53 13.93 -17.92 17.22
CA PRO A 53 13.66 -16.85 18.19
C PRO A 53 12.86 -15.68 17.59
N THR A 54 13.15 -15.29 16.35
CA THR A 54 12.40 -14.22 15.67
C THR A 54 11.02 -14.67 15.22
N GLN A 55 10.87 -15.93 14.76
CA GLN A 55 9.56 -16.52 14.51
C GLN A 55 8.68 -16.52 15.76
N GLU A 56 9.22 -16.95 16.91
CA GLU A 56 8.51 -16.94 18.21
C GLU A 56 8.11 -15.53 18.63
N LYS A 57 9.02 -14.54 18.52
CA LYS A 57 8.73 -13.14 18.85
C LYS A 57 7.61 -12.56 17.98
N VAL A 58 7.63 -12.85 16.67
CA VAL A 58 6.57 -12.41 15.74
C VAL A 58 5.26 -13.14 15.99
N GLN A 59 5.29 -14.45 16.27
CA GLN A 59 4.10 -15.23 16.61
C GLN A 59 3.40 -14.70 17.87
N GLN A 60 4.17 -14.36 18.91
CA GLN A 60 3.64 -13.74 20.14
C GLN A 60 2.96 -12.40 19.86
N ALA A 61 3.56 -11.55 19.01
CA ALA A 61 2.97 -10.26 18.63
C ALA A 61 1.65 -10.44 17.85
N LEU A 62 1.61 -11.36 16.88
CA LEU A 62 0.40 -11.70 16.13
C LEU A 62 -0.73 -12.17 17.06
N ILE A 63 -0.42 -13.10 17.99
CA ILE A 63 -1.40 -13.64 18.95
C ILE A 63 -1.88 -12.56 19.93
N ALA A 64 -0.99 -11.69 20.44
CA ALA A 64 -1.36 -10.58 21.30
C ALA A 64 -2.32 -9.60 20.59
N ALA A 65 -2.13 -9.39 19.29
CA ALA A 65 -3.01 -8.60 18.42
C ALA A 65 -4.32 -9.31 18.04
N GLY A 66 -4.60 -10.48 18.60
CA GLY A 66 -5.87 -11.21 18.48
C GLY A 66 -5.93 -12.27 17.38
N ILE A 67 -4.86 -12.47 16.61
CA ILE A 67 -4.79 -13.55 15.62
C ILE A 67 -4.77 -14.90 16.35
N SER A 68 -5.57 -15.88 15.89
CA SER A 68 -5.63 -17.19 16.53
C SER A 68 -4.28 -17.92 16.41
N ALA A 69 -3.92 -18.70 17.44
CA ALA A 69 -2.67 -19.46 17.45
C ALA A 69 -2.56 -20.45 16.27
N SER A 70 -3.70 -20.96 15.78
CA SER A 70 -3.80 -21.76 14.55
C SER A 70 -3.41 -20.97 13.31
N ASN A 71 -3.89 -19.73 13.17
CA ASN A 71 -3.59 -18.88 12.00
C ASN A 71 -2.13 -18.42 12.01
N ALA A 72 -1.62 -18.02 13.18
CA ALA A 72 -0.21 -17.65 13.34
C ALA A 72 0.73 -18.86 13.07
N SER A 73 0.33 -20.07 13.46
CA SER A 73 1.11 -21.28 13.12
C SER A 73 1.03 -21.63 11.63
N ALA A 74 -0.13 -21.51 10.98
CA ALA A 74 -0.27 -21.74 9.53
C ALA A 74 0.56 -20.75 8.69
N PHE A 75 0.71 -19.51 9.17
CA PHE A 75 1.64 -18.54 8.62
C PHE A 75 3.10 -19.04 8.74
N LEU A 76 3.55 -19.47 9.93
CA LEU A 76 4.92 -19.98 10.11
C LEU A 76 5.19 -21.28 9.33
N GLU A 77 4.21 -22.17 9.16
CA GLU A 77 4.32 -23.31 8.23
C GLU A 77 4.60 -22.84 6.79
N SER A 78 3.98 -21.73 6.36
CA SER A 78 4.15 -21.15 5.03
C SER A 78 5.52 -20.47 4.86
N VAL A 79 6.02 -19.81 5.92
CA VAL A 79 7.40 -19.30 6.00
C VAL A 79 8.41 -20.46 5.88
N ALA A 80 8.23 -21.51 6.69
CA ALA A 80 9.10 -22.68 6.68
C ALA A 80 9.12 -23.37 5.31
N LEU A 81 7.96 -23.51 4.66
CA LEU A 81 7.85 -24.06 3.30
C LEU A 81 8.68 -23.28 2.27
N PHE A 82 8.66 -21.94 2.33
CA PHE A 82 9.47 -21.09 1.45
C PHE A 82 10.97 -21.19 1.78
N ASN A 83 11.34 -21.00 3.04
CA ASN A 83 12.73 -21.01 3.48
C ASN A 83 13.42 -22.36 3.20
N GLN A 84 12.72 -23.49 3.34
CA GLN A 84 13.21 -24.83 3.00
C GLN A 84 13.24 -25.15 1.49
N THR A 85 12.55 -24.36 0.65
CA THR A 85 12.45 -24.62 -0.79
C THR A 85 13.40 -23.75 -1.60
N ALA A 86 13.46 -22.45 -1.29
CA ALA A 86 14.25 -21.48 -2.07
C ALA A 86 15.08 -20.52 -1.20
N GLY A 87 14.99 -20.61 0.13
CA GLY A 87 15.64 -19.66 1.04
C GLY A 87 17.17 -19.57 0.90
N ALA A 88 17.83 -20.67 0.53
CA ALA A 88 19.28 -20.70 0.30
C ALA A 88 19.75 -19.87 -0.90
N LYS A 89 18.86 -19.49 -1.83
CA LYS A 89 19.15 -18.57 -2.95
C LYS A 89 18.67 -17.14 -2.69
N ALA A 90 17.79 -16.98 -1.72
CA ALA A 90 17.10 -15.73 -1.47
C ALA A 90 17.91 -14.71 -0.64
N ASN A 91 19.19 -14.96 -0.34
CA ASN A 91 20.03 -14.09 0.50
C ASN A 91 19.32 -13.60 1.78
N LEU A 92 18.56 -14.50 2.41
CA LEU A 92 17.69 -14.17 3.54
C LEU A 92 18.52 -13.66 4.73
N VAL A 93 17.93 -12.73 5.48
CA VAL A 93 18.40 -12.36 6.82
C VAL A 93 18.40 -13.64 7.69
N PRO A 94 19.56 -14.15 8.13
CA PRO A 94 19.67 -15.49 8.71
C PRO A 94 19.22 -15.54 10.17
N GLU A 95 19.31 -14.41 10.88
CA GLU A 95 18.93 -14.28 12.29
C GLU A 95 18.46 -12.85 12.59
N GLY A 96 17.38 -12.71 13.36
CA GLY A 96 16.97 -11.44 13.94
C GLY A 96 16.36 -10.44 12.96
N PHE A 97 16.33 -9.18 13.37
CA PHE A 97 16.03 -8.03 12.53
C PHE A 97 17.32 -7.29 12.18
N VAL A 98 17.51 -6.96 10.92
CA VAL A 98 18.61 -6.10 10.44
C VAL A 98 18.06 -4.79 9.89
N THR A 99 18.89 -3.75 9.88
CA THR A 99 18.55 -2.46 9.27
C THR A 99 19.42 -2.24 8.03
N ILE A 100 18.81 -1.79 6.94
CA ILE A 100 19.47 -1.43 5.68
C ILE A 100 19.17 0.01 5.28
N ASP A 101 20.10 0.67 4.59
CA ASP A 101 19.96 2.04 4.07
C ASP A 101 19.20 2.07 2.72
N SER A 102 18.06 1.37 2.67
CA SER A 102 17.18 1.25 1.50
C SER A 102 15.80 0.77 1.94
N LEU A 103 14.74 1.27 1.29
CA LEU A 103 13.38 0.70 1.43
C LEU A 103 13.16 -0.58 0.61
N LEU A 104 14.17 -1.02 -0.15
CA LEU A 104 14.09 -2.17 -1.05
C LEU A 104 15.18 -3.19 -0.70
N PRO A 105 14.85 -4.26 0.05
CA PRO A 105 15.65 -5.48 0.14
C PRO A 105 15.87 -6.07 -1.26
N LYS A 106 17.02 -6.71 -1.47
CA LYS A 106 17.40 -7.27 -2.78
C LYS A 106 17.52 -8.79 -2.71
N TYR A 107 16.81 -9.47 -3.60
CA TYR A 107 16.70 -10.92 -3.65
C TYR A 107 16.99 -11.43 -5.07
N ASP A 108 17.53 -12.65 -5.18
CA ASP A 108 17.67 -13.32 -6.48
C ASP A 108 16.35 -14.00 -6.84
N GLU A 109 15.37 -13.18 -7.24
CA GLU A 109 14.02 -13.63 -7.63
C GLU A 109 14.04 -14.72 -8.72
N VAL A 110 15.02 -14.69 -9.63
CA VAL A 110 15.17 -15.67 -10.70
C VAL A 110 15.64 -17.01 -10.15
N ALA A 111 16.65 -17.03 -9.26
CA ALA A 111 17.07 -18.25 -8.60
C ALA A 111 15.99 -18.80 -7.65
N ILE A 112 15.26 -17.93 -6.93
CA ILE A 112 14.12 -18.33 -6.09
C ILE A 112 13.05 -19.02 -6.93
N GLN A 113 12.61 -18.40 -8.02
CA GLN A 113 11.59 -18.95 -8.91
C GLN A 113 12.05 -20.27 -9.55
N THR A 114 13.33 -20.39 -9.88
CA THR A 114 13.92 -21.62 -10.45
C THR A 114 13.88 -22.78 -9.45
N ASP A 115 14.40 -22.59 -8.24
CA ASP A 115 14.40 -23.63 -7.20
C ASP A 115 12.96 -23.97 -6.75
N TRP A 116 12.08 -22.97 -6.71
CA TRP A 116 10.65 -23.17 -6.42
C TRP A 116 9.96 -24.03 -7.49
N MET A 117 10.08 -23.67 -8.76
CA MET A 117 9.49 -24.43 -9.88
C MET A 117 10.06 -25.84 -10.03
N ALA A 118 11.33 -26.06 -9.67
CA ALA A 118 11.95 -27.38 -9.67
C ALA A 118 11.28 -28.36 -8.67
N LYS A 119 10.71 -27.84 -7.58
CA LYS A 119 9.96 -28.61 -6.57
C LYS A 119 8.44 -28.58 -6.78
N TYR A 120 7.92 -27.45 -7.27
CA TYR A 120 6.50 -27.15 -7.39
C TYR A 120 6.18 -26.60 -8.80
N SER A 121 6.03 -27.49 -9.78
CA SER A 121 5.80 -27.12 -11.18
C SER A 121 4.44 -26.48 -11.48
N THR A 122 3.42 -26.70 -10.62
CA THR A 122 2.04 -26.19 -10.81
C THR A 122 1.56 -25.29 -9.67
N PHE A 123 2.30 -25.20 -8.57
CA PHE A 123 1.92 -24.42 -7.38
C PHE A 123 2.85 -23.22 -7.24
N GLN A 124 2.32 -22.01 -7.42
CA GLN A 124 3.13 -20.77 -7.37
C GLN A 124 3.55 -20.38 -5.94
N GLY A 125 2.98 -21.00 -4.91
CA GLY A 125 3.16 -20.60 -3.51
C GLY A 125 1.95 -19.86 -2.97
N TYR A 126 2.15 -19.12 -1.88
CA TYR A 126 1.15 -18.22 -1.32
C TYR A 126 1.65 -16.77 -1.48
N ASN A 127 0.74 -15.87 -1.85
CA ASN A 127 0.99 -14.45 -2.06
C ASN A 127 0.51 -13.60 -0.87
N CYS A 128 0.65 -12.28 -1.00
CA CYS A 128 0.13 -11.27 -0.08
C CYS A 128 -1.31 -11.53 0.38
N ARG A 129 -2.25 -11.77 -0.55
CA ARG A 129 -3.68 -11.97 -0.29
C ARG A 129 -3.94 -13.24 0.51
N LEU A 130 -3.42 -14.39 0.05
CA LEU A 130 -3.58 -15.68 0.71
C LEU A 130 -2.95 -15.67 2.12
N THR A 131 -1.78 -15.06 2.25
CA THR A 131 -1.07 -14.92 3.54
C THR A 131 -1.85 -14.04 4.53
N SER A 132 -2.29 -12.87 4.09
CA SER A 132 -3.00 -11.90 4.94
C SER A 132 -4.36 -12.43 5.39
N PHE A 133 -5.09 -13.12 4.51
CA PHE A 133 -6.34 -13.77 4.88
C PHE A 133 -6.14 -14.94 5.83
N THR A 134 -5.10 -15.77 5.63
CA THR A 134 -4.74 -16.87 6.56
C THR A 134 -4.56 -16.35 7.98
N LEU A 135 -3.91 -15.18 8.15
CA LEU A 135 -3.73 -14.53 9.44
C LEU A 135 -5.05 -13.93 9.99
N LEU A 136 -5.75 -13.13 9.19
CA LEU A 136 -6.82 -12.24 9.66
C LEU A 136 -8.26 -12.80 9.58
N ARG A 137 -8.50 -13.96 8.95
CA ARG A 137 -9.87 -14.50 8.71
C ARG A 137 -10.80 -14.47 9.93
N ASP A 138 -10.29 -14.73 11.13
CA ASP A 138 -11.10 -14.75 12.37
C ASP A 138 -11.51 -13.34 12.84
N LEU A 139 -10.74 -12.31 12.49
CA LEU A 139 -10.94 -10.90 12.86
C LEU A 139 -11.84 -10.17 11.85
N ILE A 140 -12.15 -10.78 10.72
CA ILE A 140 -13.09 -10.29 9.72
C ILE A 140 -14.41 -11.07 9.87
N ALA A 141 -15.53 -10.38 9.75
CA ALA A 141 -16.85 -10.97 9.68
C ALA A 141 -17.31 -10.99 8.23
N PHE A 142 -17.79 -12.15 7.80
CA PHE A 142 -18.43 -12.39 6.51
C PHE A 142 -19.87 -12.84 6.74
N PRO A 143 -20.79 -12.60 5.79
CA PRO A 143 -22.15 -13.11 5.89
C PRO A 143 -22.20 -14.61 5.57
N ASP A 144 -23.12 -15.34 6.21
CA ASP A 144 -23.42 -16.74 5.89
C ASP A 144 -24.23 -16.85 4.58
N LYS A 145 -23.61 -16.44 3.47
CA LYS A 145 -24.14 -16.54 2.10
C LYS A 145 -23.00 -16.75 1.11
N LYS A 146 -23.25 -17.57 0.09
CA LYS A 146 -22.29 -17.73 -1.01
C LYS A 146 -22.12 -16.40 -1.76
N PHE A 147 -20.88 -15.95 -1.92
CA PHE A 147 -20.51 -14.83 -2.75
C PHE A 147 -20.58 -15.23 -4.23
N ALA A 148 -21.25 -14.40 -5.04
CA ALA A 148 -21.40 -14.60 -6.48
C ALA A 148 -20.17 -14.08 -7.24
N SER A 149 -19.00 -14.63 -6.93
CA SER A 149 -17.76 -14.41 -7.70
C SER A 149 -17.91 -14.95 -9.11
N LYS A 150 -17.35 -14.24 -10.10
CA LYS A 150 -17.22 -14.80 -11.44
C LYS A 150 -16.03 -15.76 -11.39
N GLY A 151 -16.20 -16.98 -11.90
CA GLY A 151 -15.12 -17.98 -11.89
C GLY A 151 -13.85 -17.54 -12.63
N GLU A 152 -13.97 -16.48 -13.43
CA GLU A 152 -12.98 -15.90 -14.34
C GLU A 152 -12.49 -14.51 -13.87
N ASP A 153 -12.70 -14.11 -12.60
CA ASP A 153 -12.16 -12.86 -12.03
C ASP A 153 -10.63 -12.80 -12.25
N GLU A 154 -10.16 -12.02 -13.26
CA GLU A 154 -8.76 -12.04 -13.75
C GLU A 154 -7.74 -11.74 -12.63
N VAL A 155 -8.09 -10.79 -11.76
CA VAL A 155 -7.25 -10.36 -10.63
C VAL A 155 -6.91 -11.51 -9.68
N LEU A 156 -7.81 -12.49 -9.54
CA LEU A 156 -7.69 -13.61 -8.60
C LEU A 156 -7.36 -14.95 -9.27
N PHE A 157 -7.06 -14.96 -10.56
CA PHE A 157 -6.74 -16.19 -11.30
C PHE A 157 -5.58 -16.97 -10.66
N ILE A 158 -4.48 -16.29 -10.33
CA ILE A 158 -3.29 -16.96 -9.75
C ILE A 158 -3.57 -17.41 -8.31
N ASP A 159 -4.40 -16.71 -7.54
CA ASP A 159 -4.83 -17.11 -6.21
C ASP A 159 -5.65 -18.41 -6.25
N ARG A 160 -6.57 -18.53 -7.22
CA ARG A 160 -7.35 -19.76 -7.49
C ARG A 160 -6.45 -20.93 -7.87
N GLU A 161 -5.52 -20.72 -8.80
CA GLU A 161 -4.54 -21.73 -9.20
C GLU A 161 -3.67 -22.17 -8.02
N SER A 162 -3.21 -21.22 -7.20
CA SER A 162 -2.42 -21.50 -6.01
C SER A 162 -3.19 -22.33 -4.98
N LEU A 163 -4.46 -21.98 -4.71
CA LEU A 163 -5.33 -22.76 -3.82
C LEU A 163 -5.64 -24.16 -4.36
N ARG A 164 -5.87 -24.30 -5.67
CA ARG A 164 -6.16 -25.61 -6.31
C ARG A 164 -4.97 -26.54 -6.28
N ASN A 165 -3.77 -26.01 -6.52
CA ASN A 165 -2.56 -26.79 -6.71
C ASN A 165 -1.72 -26.90 -5.41
N ALA A 166 -2.17 -26.30 -4.30
CA ALA A 166 -1.46 -26.30 -3.01
C ALA A 166 -1.20 -27.72 -2.48
N PRO A 167 0.01 -28.01 -1.93
CA PRO A 167 0.36 -29.33 -1.41
C PRO A 167 -0.40 -29.70 -0.13
N LYS A 168 -1.00 -28.71 0.55
CA LYS A 168 -1.88 -28.85 1.71
C LYS A 168 -3.07 -27.91 1.48
N LYS A 169 -4.30 -28.38 1.69
CA LYS A 169 -5.50 -27.54 1.58
C LYS A 169 -5.44 -26.42 2.63
N LEU A 170 -5.40 -25.17 2.18
CA LEU A 170 -5.20 -23.99 3.04
C LEU A 170 -6.50 -23.51 3.71
N PHE A 171 -7.60 -23.51 2.95
CA PHE A 171 -8.91 -22.99 3.33
C PHE A 171 -10.00 -24.06 3.17
N THR A 172 -11.04 -24.02 3.98
CA THR A 172 -12.31 -24.73 3.73
C THR A 172 -13.10 -24.03 2.61
N PRO A 173 -14.13 -24.67 1.99
CA PRO A 173 -14.95 -24.03 0.96
C PRO A 173 -15.66 -22.74 1.41
N ALA A 174 -15.92 -22.57 2.72
CA ALA A 174 -16.46 -21.34 3.28
C ALA A 174 -15.38 -20.24 3.35
N GLU A 175 -14.18 -20.57 3.83
CA GLU A 175 -13.05 -19.64 3.86
C GLU A 175 -12.58 -19.24 2.45
N GLU A 176 -12.61 -20.15 1.47
CA GLU A 176 -12.38 -19.82 0.05
C GLU A 176 -13.43 -18.81 -0.45
N ASN A 177 -14.72 -19.00 -0.12
CA ASN A 177 -15.79 -18.07 -0.46
C ASN A 177 -15.57 -16.67 0.13
N ASP A 178 -15.17 -16.61 1.40
CA ASP A 178 -14.92 -15.38 2.15
C ASP A 178 -13.67 -14.65 1.63
N PHE A 179 -12.63 -15.40 1.25
CA PHE A 179 -11.45 -14.89 0.55
C PHE A 179 -11.83 -14.20 -0.77
N PHE A 180 -12.64 -14.84 -1.61
CA PHE A 180 -13.12 -14.24 -2.87
C PHE A 180 -14.01 -13.02 -2.61
N ALA A 181 -14.88 -13.06 -1.59
CA ALA A 181 -15.69 -11.91 -1.19
C ALA A 181 -14.83 -10.69 -0.79
N LEU A 182 -13.70 -10.91 -0.09
CA LEU A 182 -12.79 -9.85 0.30
C LEU A 182 -12.06 -9.23 -0.89
N PHE A 183 -11.50 -10.05 -1.79
CA PHE A 183 -10.51 -9.58 -2.78
C PHE A 183 -11.00 -9.43 -4.22
N THR A 184 -12.19 -9.93 -4.61
CA THR A 184 -12.70 -9.71 -5.98
C THR A 184 -12.83 -8.21 -6.24
N GLU A 185 -12.39 -7.78 -7.43
CA GLU A 185 -12.34 -6.39 -7.85
C GLU A 185 -13.70 -5.66 -7.78
N VAL A 186 -13.64 -4.33 -7.80
CA VAL A 186 -14.79 -3.44 -7.60
C VAL A 186 -14.88 -2.47 -8.77
N PRO A 187 -16.00 -2.44 -9.52
CA PRO A 187 -16.24 -1.44 -10.55
C PRO A 187 -16.15 -0.02 -9.99
N THR A 188 -15.49 0.87 -10.73
CA THR A 188 -15.32 2.27 -10.35
C THR A 188 -15.57 3.20 -11.55
N THR A 189 -15.37 4.49 -11.36
CA THR A 189 -15.48 5.52 -12.42
C THR A 189 -14.12 5.95 -12.92
N ASN A 190 -14.02 6.34 -14.18
CA ASN A 190 -12.83 6.98 -14.75
C ASN A 190 -12.57 8.35 -14.08
N THR A 191 -11.68 8.36 -13.10
CA THR A 191 -11.23 9.54 -12.35
C THR A 191 -9.87 9.27 -11.73
N LYS A 192 -9.18 10.34 -11.30
CA LYS A 192 -7.96 10.26 -10.48
C LYS A 192 -8.22 10.50 -8.99
N ASP A 193 -9.46 10.75 -8.61
CA ASP A 193 -9.85 11.02 -7.21
C ASP A 193 -9.94 9.72 -6.40
N ILE A 194 -8.93 9.47 -5.57
CA ILE A 194 -8.85 8.32 -4.67
C ILE A 194 -10.02 8.25 -3.67
N HIS A 195 -10.71 9.35 -3.35
CA HIS A 195 -11.84 9.33 -2.43
C HIS A 195 -13.08 8.70 -3.08
N ILE A 196 -13.26 8.86 -4.40
CA ILE A 196 -14.32 8.17 -5.16
C ILE A 196 -14.04 6.67 -5.18
N HIS A 197 -12.78 6.27 -5.40
CA HIS A 197 -12.36 4.87 -5.35
C HIS A 197 -12.51 4.24 -3.95
N LEU A 198 -12.08 4.95 -2.89
CA LEU A 198 -12.27 4.55 -1.50
C LEU A 198 -13.75 4.29 -1.18
N GLN A 199 -14.64 5.21 -1.56
CA GLN A 199 -16.08 5.05 -1.37
C GLN A 199 -16.66 3.88 -2.17
N ALA A 200 -16.11 3.55 -3.34
CA ALA A 200 -16.50 2.38 -4.11
C ALA A 200 -16.10 1.07 -3.38
N MET A 201 -14.86 0.97 -2.87
CA MET A 201 -14.40 -0.19 -2.10
C MET A 201 -15.22 -0.37 -0.82
N GLN A 202 -15.40 0.69 -0.04
CA GLN A 202 -16.23 0.69 1.18
C GLN A 202 -17.67 0.25 0.93
N ARG A 203 -18.27 0.70 -0.19
CA ARG A 203 -19.61 0.29 -0.60
C ARG A 203 -19.65 -1.19 -0.95
N ALA A 204 -18.72 -1.66 -1.77
CA ALA A 204 -18.67 -3.05 -2.20
C ALA A 204 -18.50 -4.00 -1.01
N TRP A 205 -17.55 -3.75 -0.10
CA TRP A 205 -17.38 -4.56 1.11
C TRP A 205 -18.63 -4.56 2.00
N ARG A 206 -19.29 -3.42 2.19
CA ARG A 206 -20.56 -3.34 2.94
C ARG A 206 -21.69 -4.15 2.28
N GLU A 207 -21.84 -4.09 0.95
CA GLU A 207 -22.84 -4.86 0.20
C GLU A 207 -22.55 -6.36 0.18
N ARG A 208 -21.24 -6.71 0.18
CA ARG A 208 -20.74 -8.07 0.41
C ARG A 208 -20.87 -8.52 1.88
N GLY A 209 -21.31 -7.66 2.80
CA GLY A 209 -21.55 -7.98 4.21
C GLY A 209 -20.27 -8.11 5.06
N ILE A 210 -19.15 -7.57 4.57
CA ILE A 210 -17.85 -7.65 5.22
C ILE A 210 -17.78 -6.61 6.35
N THR A 211 -17.24 -6.99 7.51
CA THR A 211 -17.01 -6.07 8.63
C THR A 211 -15.76 -6.46 9.40
N PHE A 212 -14.86 -5.51 9.64
CA PHE A 212 -13.64 -5.70 10.41
C PHE A 212 -13.96 -5.54 11.91
N ARG A 213 -13.87 -6.64 12.69
CA ARG A 213 -14.44 -6.71 14.05
C ARG A 213 -13.82 -5.74 15.06
N TYR A 214 -12.55 -5.38 14.85
CA TYR A 214 -11.73 -4.62 15.78
C TYR A 214 -11.08 -3.39 15.16
N LYS A 215 -11.65 -2.85 14.08
CA LYS A 215 -11.01 -1.79 13.28
C LYS A 215 -10.70 -0.49 14.05
N ASP A 216 -11.43 -0.24 15.13
CA ASP A 216 -11.26 0.93 16.01
C ASP A 216 -10.42 0.63 17.27
N ASP A 217 -9.89 -0.60 17.43
CA ASP A 217 -9.04 -1.03 18.54
C ASP A 217 -7.56 -1.08 18.11
N PRO A 218 -6.73 -0.08 18.48
CA PRO A 218 -5.32 -0.02 18.08
C PRO A 218 -4.46 -1.11 18.74
N THR A 219 -5.01 -1.97 19.60
CA THR A 219 -4.31 -3.15 20.13
C THR A 219 -4.45 -4.39 19.25
N LYS A 220 -5.27 -4.35 18.20
CA LYS A 220 -5.58 -5.50 17.33
C LYS A 220 -4.92 -5.42 15.96
N ALA A 221 -4.90 -6.56 15.29
CA ALA A 221 -4.32 -6.68 13.97
C ALA A 221 -5.24 -6.06 12.91
N SER A 222 -4.64 -5.30 11.99
CA SER A 222 -5.34 -4.65 10.87
C SER A 222 -4.91 -5.22 9.52
N LEU A 223 -5.85 -5.23 8.56
CA LEU A 223 -5.57 -5.47 7.15
C LEU A 223 -5.06 -4.17 6.51
N ILE A 224 -3.84 -4.15 5.97
CA ILE A 224 -3.32 -3.00 5.21
C ILE A 224 -3.37 -3.34 3.73
N SER A 225 -4.19 -2.62 2.96
CA SER A 225 -4.42 -2.89 1.55
C SER A 225 -3.96 -1.71 0.68
N ALA A 226 -3.00 -1.94 -0.21
CA ALA A 226 -2.68 -1.01 -1.29
C ALA A 226 -3.65 -1.26 -2.45
N VAL A 227 -4.57 -0.32 -2.65
CA VAL A 227 -5.64 -0.40 -3.64
C VAL A 227 -5.21 0.32 -4.92
N PHE A 228 -5.29 -0.39 -6.04
CA PHE A 228 -4.86 0.07 -7.36
C PHE A 228 -6.08 0.35 -8.23
N HIS A 229 -5.97 1.30 -9.16
CA HIS A 229 -6.98 1.59 -10.17
C HIS A 229 -6.52 1.05 -11.54
N SER A 230 -7.20 0.01 -12.05
CA SER A 230 -7.05 -0.44 -13.43
C SER A 230 -8.02 0.32 -14.34
N GLN A 231 -7.48 0.93 -15.38
CA GLN A 231 -8.23 1.54 -16.48
C GLN A 231 -7.84 0.82 -17.77
N ILE A 232 -8.63 -0.17 -18.19
CA ILE A 232 -8.37 -0.97 -19.40
C ILE A 232 -8.77 -0.16 -20.64
N THR A 233 -9.91 0.52 -20.55
CA THR A 233 -10.41 1.51 -21.52
C THR A 233 -10.93 2.73 -20.75
N PRO A 234 -11.26 3.86 -21.41
CA PRO A 234 -11.92 4.98 -20.74
C PRO A 234 -13.24 4.58 -20.06
N GLU A 235 -13.91 3.53 -20.54
CA GLU A 235 -15.17 3.00 -20.03
C GLU A 235 -14.97 1.90 -18.95
N GLU A 236 -13.93 1.07 -19.08
CA GLU A 236 -13.67 -0.08 -18.20
C GLU A 236 -12.68 0.25 -17.08
N ASN A 237 -13.24 0.58 -15.91
CA ASN A 237 -12.51 1.05 -14.74
C ASN A 237 -12.83 0.19 -13.52
N MET A 238 -11.80 -0.40 -12.91
CA MET A 238 -11.90 -1.30 -11.76
C MET A 238 -10.87 -0.92 -10.70
N ILE A 239 -11.21 -1.07 -9.42
CA ILE A 239 -10.23 -1.06 -8.33
C ILE A 239 -10.08 -2.44 -7.70
N PHE A 240 -8.87 -2.74 -7.27
CA PHE A 240 -8.53 -4.03 -6.68
C PHE A 240 -7.39 -3.88 -5.66
N VAL A 241 -7.28 -4.86 -4.77
CA VAL A 241 -6.16 -4.92 -3.82
C VAL A 241 -4.93 -5.49 -4.55
N GLY A 242 -4.03 -4.59 -4.94
CA GLY A 242 -2.79 -4.92 -5.66
C GLY A 242 -1.72 -5.50 -4.73
N HIS A 243 -1.67 -5.02 -3.49
CA HIS A 243 -0.86 -5.61 -2.42
C HIS A 243 -1.56 -5.52 -1.07
N VAL A 244 -1.23 -6.44 -0.16
CA VAL A 244 -1.81 -6.51 1.18
C VAL A 244 -0.88 -7.16 2.20
N GLY A 245 -0.93 -6.66 3.43
CA GLY A 245 -0.22 -7.24 4.57
C GLY A 245 -0.98 -7.05 5.87
N VAL A 246 -0.38 -7.51 6.97
CA VAL A 246 -0.97 -7.49 8.32
C VAL A 246 -0.16 -6.58 9.23
N LEU A 247 -0.81 -5.59 9.83
CA LEU A 247 -0.18 -4.67 10.78
C LEU A 247 -0.57 -5.03 12.20
N VAL A 248 0.41 -5.12 13.11
CA VAL A 248 0.19 -5.34 14.55
C VAL A 248 1.01 -4.39 15.41
N PRO A 249 0.58 -4.07 16.65
CA PRO A 249 1.39 -3.33 17.61
C PRO A 249 2.62 -4.13 18.03
N PHE A 250 3.76 -3.46 18.17
CA PHE A 250 5.03 -4.12 18.51
C PHE A 250 5.99 -3.18 19.23
N GLU A 251 6.22 -3.40 20.53
CA GLU A 251 7.26 -2.69 21.31
C GLU A 251 7.18 -1.15 21.25
N GLY A 252 5.96 -0.60 21.25
CA GLY A 252 5.72 0.85 21.10
C GLY A 252 5.85 1.39 19.66
N LYS A 253 6.08 0.48 18.71
CA LYS A 253 6.14 0.67 17.26
C LYS A 253 5.07 -0.20 16.59
N LEU A 254 5.18 -0.37 15.28
CA LEU A 254 4.35 -1.24 14.45
C LEU A 254 5.19 -2.35 13.83
N LEU A 255 4.65 -3.56 13.77
CA LEU A 255 5.18 -4.69 13.02
C LEU A 255 4.25 -4.96 11.84
N PHE A 256 4.80 -4.90 10.64
CA PHE A 256 4.11 -5.23 9.39
C PHE A 256 4.60 -6.59 8.88
N VAL A 257 3.68 -7.52 8.67
CA VAL A 257 3.96 -8.87 8.16
C VAL A 257 3.39 -8.99 6.75
N GLU A 258 4.24 -9.36 5.79
CA GLU A 258 3.86 -9.40 4.38
C GLU A 258 4.54 -10.51 3.56
N LYS A 259 4.05 -10.67 2.34
CA LYS A 259 4.56 -11.57 1.29
C LYS A 259 4.39 -10.87 -0.06
N LEU A 260 5.40 -10.09 -0.44
CA LEU A 260 5.33 -9.11 -1.55
C LEU A 260 4.91 -9.70 -2.89
N ALA A 261 5.55 -10.80 -3.30
CA ALA A 261 5.25 -11.56 -4.51
C ALA A 261 5.44 -13.06 -4.23
N PHE A 262 5.15 -13.95 -5.20
CA PHE A 262 5.37 -15.39 -5.04
C PHE A 262 6.85 -15.73 -4.86
N GLN A 263 7.70 -15.10 -5.66
CA GLN A 263 9.16 -15.25 -5.70
C GLN A 263 9.93 -14.36 -4.71
N GLU A 264 9.24 -13.53 -3.91
CA GLU A 264 9.87 -12.76 -2.84
C GLU A 264 9.66 -13.41 -1.47
N PRO A 265 10.63 -13.34 -0.53
CA PRO A 265 10.47 -13.93 0.80
C PRO A 265 9.33 -13.34 1.63
N TYR A 266 8.95 -14.07 2.67
CA TYR A 266 8.16 -13.48 3.76
C TYR A 266 9.01 -12.45 4.51
N GLN A 267 8.36 -11.38 4.95
CA GLN A 267 9.01 -10.30 5.69
C GLN A 267 8.22 -9.93 6.93
N ALA A 268 8.96 -9.62 7.99
CA ALA A 268 8.48 -8.96 9.18
C ALA A 268 9.26 -7.63 9.31
N ILE A 269 8.57 -6.50 9.21
CA ILE A 269 9.16 -5.16 9.08
C ILE A 269 8.72 -4.28 10.25
N ILE A 270 9.62 -3.51 10.82
CA ILE A 270 9.34 -2.60 11.94
C ILE A 270 9.27 -1.16 11.44
N PHE A 271 8.14 -0.49 11.67
CA PHE A 271 7.92 0.93 11.40
C PHE A 271 7.61 1.68 12.70
N ALA A 272 8.09 2.91 12.87
CA ALA A 272 7.75 3.70 14.05
C ALA A 272 6.30 4.21 14.02
N ASN A 273 5.73 4.40 12.82
CA ASN A 273 4.38 4.93 12.62
C ASN A 273 3.82 4.57 11.23
N ARG A 274 2.53 4.86 11.00
CA ARG A 274 1.82 4.55 9.75
C ARG A 274 2.28 5.40 8.56
N THR A 275 2.86 6.58 8.78
CA THR A 275 3.44 7.39 7.69
C THR A 275 4.67 6.71 7.09
N GLU A 276 5.55 6.12 7.92
CA GLU A 276 6.69 5.34 7.43
C GLU A 276 6.25 4.08 6.65
N LEU A 277 5.17 3.42 7.09
CA LEU A 277 4.54 2.33 6.34
C LEU A 277 3.94 2.83 5.01
N SER A 278 3.32 4.01 4.99
CA SER A 278 2.84 4.64 3.76
C SER A 278 4.00 4.94 2.80
N ASP A 279 5.11 5.48 3.33
CA ASP A 279 6.30 5.81 2.55
C ASP A 279 6.91 4.56 1.93
N TYR A 280 7.01 3.46 2.68
CA TYR A 280 7.48 2.17 2.19
C TYR A 280 6.62 1.62 1.04
N LEU A 281 5.30 1.53 1.25
CA LEU A 281 4.37 0.98 0.27
C LEU A 281 4.27 1.88 -0.98
N MET A 282 4.20 3.20 -0.80
CA MET A 282 4.10 4.13 -1.92
C MET A 282 5.42 4.28 -2.68
N ASN A 283 6.58 4.15 -2.04
CA ASN A 283 7.88 4.04 -2.71
C ASN A 283 7.91 2.85 -3.69
N ARG A 284 7.19 1.77 -3.40
CA ARG A 284 7.13 0.58 -4.24
C ARG A 284 6.07 0.66 -5.35
N TYR A 285 4.90 1.23 -5.06
CA TYR A 285 3.73 1.13 -5.95
C TYR A 285 3.34 2.44 -6.65
N ASP A 286 3.63 3.60 -6.07
CA ASP A 286 3.39 4.92 -6.69
C ASP A 286 4.66 5.43 -7.37
N VAL A 287 5.08 4.71 -8.42
CA VAL A 287 6.34 4.94 -9.15
C VAL A 287 6.14 5.46 -10.58
N GLU A 288 4.95 5.23 -11.16
CA GLU A 288 4.66 5.56 -12.57
C GLU A 288 4.29 7.04 -12.78
N TRP A 289 4.67 7.62 -13.90
CA TRP A 289 4.46 9.03 -14.21
C TRP A 289 3.33 9.23 -15.22
N GLU A 290 2.56 10.30 -15.05
CA GLU A 290 1.54 10.80 -15.99
C GLU A 290 0.40 9.83 -16.38
N GLN A 291 0.30 8.67 -15.72
CA GLN A 291 -0.71 7.65 -16.00
C GLN A 291 -2.15 8.18 -15.98
N PRO A 292 -3.06 7.65 -16.81
CA PRO A 292 -4.43 8.16 -16.93
C PRO A 292 -5.33 7.76 -15.75
N ASN A 293 -4.99 6.67 -15.05
CA ASN A 293 -5.67 6.19 -13.83
C ASN A 293 -5.29 7.02 -12.59
N ALA A 294 -5.85 6.64 -11.44
CA ALA A 294 -5.47 7.17 -10.14
C ALA A 294 -4.19 6.51 -9.63
N ILE A 295 -3.39 7.24 -8.84
CA ILE A 295 -2.31 6.64 -8.05
C ILE A 295 -2.88 5.63 -7.04
N PRO A 296 -2.09 4.64 -6.60
CA PRO A 296 -2.48 3.75 -5.51
C PRO A 296 -2.83 4.53 -4.24
N PHE A 297 -3.70 3.95 -3.40
CA PHE A 297 -3.97 4.47 -2.06
C PHE A 297 -3.98 3.34 -1.04
N ILE A 298 -3.70 3.66 0.22
CA ILE A 298 -3.54 2.65 1.29
C ILE A 298 -4.74 2.73 2.22
N MET A 299 -5.44 1.59 2.36
CA MET A 299 -6.49 1.40 3.34
C MET A 299 -5.98 0.62 4.54
N GLU A 300 -6.45 1.00 5.73
CA GLU A 300 -6.40 0.17 6.93
C GLU A 300 -7.82 -0.29 7.27
N ASN A 301 -8.03 -1.61 7.24
CA ASN A 301 -9.36 -2.21 7.32
C ASN A 301 -10.29 -1.56 6.26
N ASP A 302 -11.45 -1.02 6.65
CA ASP A 302 -12.40 -0.37 5.73
C ASP A 302 -12.18 1.14 5.54
N SER A 303 -11.09 1.71 6.04
CA SER A 303 -10.84 3.15 6.06
C SER A 303 -9.54 3.54 5.35
N LEU A 304 -9.41 4.80 4.92
CA LEU A 304 -8.12 5.32 4.46
C LEU A 304 -7.13 5.26 5.63
N MET A 305 -5.93 4.76 5.43
CA MET A 305 -4.95 4.61 6.51
C MET A 305 -4.50 5.97 7.04
N ASP A 306 -4.52 6.15 8.37
CA ASP A 306 -3.96 7.34 9.00
C ASP A 306 -2.48 7.51 8.64
N GLY A 307 -2.07 8.72 8.25
CA GLY A 307 -0.71 8.98 7.77
C GLY A 307 -0.43 8.57 6.32
N TYR A 308 -1.43 8.08 5.58
CA TYR A 308 -1.32 7.92 4.13
C TYR A 308 -0.89 9.22 3.43
N ARG A 309 0.09 9.10 2.52
CA ARG A 309 0.47 10.15 1.57
C ARG A 309 1.03 9.54 0.28
N PRO A 310 0.94 10.24 -0.87
CA PRO A 310 1.64 9.87 -2.11
C PRO A 310 3.16 9.74 -1.91
N ASN A 311 3.83 9.03 -2.82
CA ASN A 311 5.25 8.69 -2.69
C ASN A 311 6.15 9.94 -2.51
N PRO A 312 6.78 10.14 -1.33
CA PRO A 312 7.60 11.33 -1.05
C PRO A 312 8.98 11.29 -1.71
N TYR A 313 9.36 10.16 -2.31
CA TYR A 313 10.61 9.96 -3.06
C TYR A 313 10.40 10.11 -4.57
N LYS A 314 9.14 10.19 -5.04
CA LYS A 314 8.81 10.38 -6.45
C LYS A 314 9.36 11.71 -6.96
N GLY A 315 10.35 11.64 -7.85
CA GLY A 315 11.05 12.81 -8.41
C GLY A 315 12.37 13.16 -7.71
N ALA A 316 12.73 12.48 -6.61
CA ALA A 316 14.12 12.42 -6.18
C ALA A 316 14.86 11.50 -7.16
N LYS A 317 15.66 12.09 -8.06
CA LYS A 317 16.56 11.30 -8.91
C LYS A 317 17.56 10.57 -8.01
N SER A 318 17.66 9.26 -8.16
CA SER A 318 18.92 8.57 -7.91
C SER A 318 19.91 9.04 -8.97
N GLU A 319 20.99 9.70 -8.55
CA GLU A 319 22.19 9.87 -9.37
C GLU A 319 22.94 8.53 -9.51
#